data_AF-A0A382ZAK4-F1
#
_entry.id   AF-A0A382ZAK4-F1
#
_cell.length_a   1.000
_cell.length_b   1.000
_cell.length_c   1.000
_cell.angle_alpha   90.00
_cell.angle_beta   90.00
_cell.angle_gamma   90.00
#
_symmetry.space_group_name_H-M   'P 1'
#
loop_
_entity.id
_entity.type
_entity.pdbx_description
1 polymer ?
#
loop_
_entity_poly.entity_id
_entity_poly.type
_entity_poly.pdbx_seq_one_letter_code
_entity_poly.pdbx_strand_id
1 'polypeptide(L)'
;RLSVKYLLQFFFRKTMRFNILILMALLLGACTKPVETVYFEKKDLTRFTTKPFKTEKKNKEIELTAEKECAGKVICSDKEIKLSVSHAGRFSFLKGKDLDLETEQGNINLNQRDYSYTYYSTRKAKGGTSGLLTEQFLIWVSEAEFIKAARAEKTTMHIGDYAFDLSSEERDSWQIMMDKERLLEIMDEEQQREYGKYPHGNSKKKELDLRKKRMVSEAAESTWKMIEDSNNPEDFSYFLEQFPDSPYAIPAKLKLKQ
;
A
#
# COMPACT_ATOMS: atom_id res chain seq x y z
N ARG A 1 6.91 -50.52 53.21
CA ARG A 1 6.60 -49.08 53.28
C ARG A 1 7.15 -48.40 52.02
N LEU A 2 6.41 -48.42 50.92
CA LEU A 2 6.75 -47.58 49.76
C LEU A 2 6.53 -46.12 50.19
N SER A 3 7.59 -45.33 50.11
CA SER A 3 7.61 -43.97 50.62
C SER A 3 6.65 -43.08 49.82
N VAL A 4 5.60 -42.60 50.50
CA VAL A 4 4.59 -41.63 50.05
C VAL A 4 5.21 -40.39 49.39
N LYS A 5 6.49 -40.08 49.68
CA LYS A 5 7.24 -38.97 49.07
C LYS A 5 7.46 -39.13 47.55
N TYR A 6 7.60 -40.35 47.03
CA TYR A 6 7.85 -40.56 45.59
C TYR A 6 6.60 -40.34 44.73
N LEU A 7 5.41 -40.67 45.25
CA LEU A 7 4.14 -40.47 44.55
C LEU A 7 3.74 -38.98 44.48
N LEU A 8 4.01 -38.21 45.55
CA LEU A 8 3.74 -36.76 45.58
C LEU A 8 4.64 -35.96 44.64
N GLN A 9 5.92 -36.32 44.50
CA GLN A 9 6.84 -35.66 43.55
C GLN A 9 6.46 -35.95 42.08
N PHE A 10 5.97 -37.15 41.78
CA PHE A 10 5.55 -37.50 40.42
C PHE A 10 4.25 -36.79 40.01
N PHE A 11 3.32 -36.61 40.95
CA PHE A 11 2.07 -35.88 40.70
C PHE A 11 2.32 -34.37 40.48
N PHE A 12 3.12 -33.71 41.32
CA PHE A 12 3.40 -32.27 41.20
C PHE A 12 4.19 -31.91 39.93
N ARG A 13 5.08 -32.79 39.46
CA ARG A 13 5.89 -32.54 38.25
C ARG A 13 5.09 -32.68 36.94
N LYS A 14 3.97 -33.42 36.97
CA LYS A 14 3.10 -33.65 35.80
C LYS A 14 2.04 -32.55 35.64
N THR A 15 1.49 -32.01 36.73
CA THR A 15 0.55 -30.88 36.71
C THR A 15 1.21 -29.54 36.38
N MET A 16 2.46 -29.28 36.83
CA MET A 16 3.20 -28.07 36.43
C MET A 16 3.55 -28.05 34.93
N ARG A 17 3.92 -29.19 34.34
CA ARG A 17 4.27 -29.28 32.91
C ARG A 17 3.07 -29.04 32.00
N PHE A 18 1.89 -29.50 32.37
CA PHE A 18 0.66 -29.28 31.59
C PHE A 18 0.19 -27.82 31.64
N ASN A 19 0.23 -27.17 32.81
CA ASN A 19 -0.17 -25.77 32.93
C ASN A 19 0.81 -24.80 32.24
N ILE A 20 2.11 -25.13 32.20
CA ILE A 20 3.11 -24.34 31.45
C ILE A 20 2.92 -24.51 29.93
N LEU A 21 2.52 -25.69 29.45
CA LEU A 21 2.20 -25.92 28.03
C LEU A 21 0.93 -25.17 27.59
N ILE A 22 -0.06 -25.05 28.47
CA ILE A 22 -1.29 -24.27 28.20
C ILE A 22 -1.03 -22.76 28.28
N LEU A 23 -0.16 -22.28 29.19
CA LEU A 23 0.26 -20.87 29.23
C LEU A 23 1.13 -20.45 28.03
N MET A 24 1.97 -21.35 27.51
CA MET A 24 2.78 -21.10 26.29
C MET A 24 1.94 -21.10 25.01
N ALA A 25 0.83 -21.86 24.97
CA ALA A 25 -0.08 -21.85 23.81
C ALA A 25 -0.86 -20.53 23.68
N LEU A 26 -1.07 -19.80 24.79
CA LEU A 26 -1.78 -18.52 24.82
C LEU A 26 -0.93 -17.31 24.35
N LEU A 27 0.38 -17.46 24.18
CA LEU A 27 1.27 -16.38 23.71
C LEU A 27 1.55 -16.39 22.20
N LEU A 28 1.04 -17.37 21.46
CA LEU A 28 1.21 -17.45 19.99
C LEU A 28 0.00 -16.89 19.22
N GLY A 29 -1.04 -16.44 19.92
CA GLY A 29 -2.19 -15.74 19.34
C GLY A 29 -1.94 -14.25 19.11
N ALA A 30 -0.76 -13.83 18.68
CA ALA A 30 -0.62 -12.49 18.12
C ALA A 30 -1.31 -12.50 16.76
N CYS A 31 -2.62 -12.19 16.74
CA CYS A 31 -3.36 -11.95 15.51
C CYS A 31 -2.65 -10.84 14.74
N THR A 32 -1.85 -11.24 13.75
CA THR A 32 -1.25 -10.31 12.80
C THR A 32 -2.38 -9.74 11.96
N LYS A 33 -2.63 -8.43 12.12
CA LYS A 33 -3.67 -7.71 11.36
C LYS A 33 -3.42 -7.92 9.87
N PRO A 34 -4.47 -8.05 9.04
CA PRO A 34 -4.31 -8.23 7.59
C PRO A 34 -3.64 -7.01 6.94
N VAL A 35 -3.77 -5.83 7.53
CA VAL A 35 -3.04 -4.61 7.14
C VAL A 35 -2.47 -3.95 8.39
N GLU A 36 -1.18 -3.67 8.38
CA GLU A 36 -0.48 -2.91 9.41
C GLU A 36 -0.57 -1.41 9.09
N THR A 37 -0.85 -0.59 10.10
CA THR A 37 -0.92 0.87 9.98
C THR A 37 0.16 1.50 10.86
N VAL A 38 1.11 2.19 10.25
CA VAL A 38 2.23 2.84 10.94
C VAL A 38 2.28 4.32 10.59
N TYR A 39 2.25 5.18 11.60
CA TYR A 39 2.43 6.62 11.44
C TYR A 39 3.90 7.01 11.68
N PHE A 40 4.50 7.68 10.70
CA PHE A 40 5.86 8.21 10.76
C PHE A 40 5.82 9.72 11.05
N GLU A 41 5.84 10.08 12.34
CA GLU A 41 5.71 11.47 12.81
C GLU A 41 6.68 12.44 12.13
N LYS A 42 7.96 12.08 11.99
CA LYS A 42 8.98 12.93 11.34
C LYS A 42 8.66 13.27 9.89
N LYS A 43 7.96 12.37 9.19
CA LYS A 43 7.59 12.55 7.78
C LYS A 43 6.15 13.05 7.63
N ASP A 44 5.38 13.08 8.72
CA ASP A 44 3.95 13.35 8.72
C ASP A 44 3.24 12.52 7.64
N LEU A 45 3.39 11.19 7.77
CA LEU A 45 3.00 10.19 6.77
C LEU A 45 2.55 8.91 7.46
N THR A 46 1.42 8.37 7.04
CA THR A 46 0.94 7.05 7.41
C THR A 46 1.26 6.06 6.29
N ARG A 47 1.77 4.89 6.66
CA ARG A 47 1.93 3.75 5.77
C ARG A 47 0.97 2.64 6.18
N PHE A 48 0.27 2.12 5.19
CA PHE A 48 -0.52 0.91 5.28
C PHE A 48 0.25 -0.20 4.56
N THR A 49 0.55 -1.29 5.24
CA THR A 49 1.30 -2.42 4.68
C THR A 49 0.48 -3.68 4.79
N THR A 50 0.23 -4.37 3.68
CA THR A 50 -0.52 -5.63 3.71
C THR A 50 0.31 -6.73 4.34
N LYS A 51 -0.35 -7.71 4.96
CA LYS A 51 0.31 -8.94 5.38
C LYS A 51 0.96 -9.60 4.15
N PRO A 52 2.25 -9.99 4.22
CA PRO A 52 2.89 -10.70 3.12
C PRO A 52 2.22 -12.06 2.94
N PHE A 53 2.05 -12.48 1.69
CA PHE A 53 1.63 -13.84 1.37
C PHE A 53 2.53 -14.45 0.30
N LYS A 54 2.51 -15.78 0.21
CA LYS A 54 3.44 -16.57 -0.60
C LYS A 54 2.69 -17.52 -1.50
N THR A 55 3.09 -17.55 -2.76
CA THR A 55 2.58 -18.50 -3.75
C THR A 55 3.73 -19.24 -4.41
N GLU A 56 3.50 -20.48 -4.82
CA GLU A 56 4.54 -21.37 -5.35
C GLU A 56 4.12 -22.02 -6.67
N LYS A 57 5.02 -21.98 -7.66
CA LYS A 57 4.87 -22.64 -8.95
C LYS A 57 6.15 -23.35 -9.33
N LYS A 58 6.08 -24.66 -9.63
CA LYS A 58 7.24 -25.47 -10.09
C LYS A 58 8.49 -25.27 -9.19
N ASN A 59 8.33 -25.35 -7.86
CA ASN A 59 9.38 -25.13 -6.85
C ASN A 59 9.99 -23.72 -6.82
N LYS A 60 9.32 -22.74 -7.43
CA LYS A 60 9.63 -21.32 -7.27
C LYS A 60 8.58 -20.73 -6.37
N GLU A 61 9.00 -20.18 -5.24
CA GLU A 61 8.14 -19.44 -4.30
C GLU A 61 8.39 -17.95 -4.49
N ILE A 62 7.34 -17.16 -4.54
CA ILE A 62 7.40 -15.70 -4.49
C ILE A 62 6.61 -15.21 -3.28
N GLU A 63 7.04 -14.08 -2.72
CA GLU A 63 6.33 -13.38 -1.65
C GLU A 63 5.91 -12.00 -2.14
N LEU A 64 4.64 -11.65 -1.90
CA LEU A 64 4.05 -10.39 -2.31
C LEU A 64 3.62 -9.56 -1.11
N THR A 65 3.92 -8.25 -1.17
CA THR A 65 3.52 -7.26 -0.16
C THR A 65 3.14 -5.97 -0.85
N ALA A 66 2.02 -5.35 -0.46
CA ALA A 66 1.61 -4.05 -0.96
C ALA A 66 1.71 -2.99 0.13
N GLU A 67 2.11 -1.78 -0.26
CA GLU A 67 2.24 -0.62 0.61
C GLU A 67 1.49 0.57 0.00
N LYS A 68 0.69 1.26 0.82
CA LYS A 68 0.04 2.53 0.50
C LYS A 68 0.52 3.60 1.47
N GLU A 69 0.97 4.74 0.95
CA GLU A 69 1.43 5.85 1.76
C GLU A 69 0.50 7.06 1.63
N CYS A 70 0.08 7.60 2.77
CA CYS A 70 -0.80 8.75 2.89
C CYS A 70 -0.15 9.85 3.72
N ALA A 71 -0.17 11.09 3.24
CA ALA A 71 0.39 12.23 3.96
C ALA A 71 -0.53 12.63 5.14
N GLY A 72 -0.01 12.54 6.36
CA GLY A 72 -0.74 12.72 7.61
C GLY A 72 -1.44 11.45 8.09
N LYS A 73 -2.24 11.59 9.15
CA LYS A 73 -3.11 10.54 9.70
C LYS A 73 -4.43 10.50 8.93
N VAL A 74 -4.38 10.04 7.68
CA VAL A 74 -5.54 9.96 6.78
C VAL A 74 -5.51 8.66 5.98
N ILE A 75 -6.70 8.13 5.69
CA ILE A 75 -6.88 7.10 4.66
C ILE A 75 -7.18 7.84 3.36
N CYS A 76 -6.18 7.92 2.48
CA CYS A 76 -6.24 8.69 1.25
C CYS A 76 -6.65 7.84 0.04
N SER A 77 -7.13 8.49 -1.03
CA SER A 77 -7.39 7.89 -2.34
C SER A 77 -6.44 8.44 -3.41
N ASP A 78 -6.48 7.83 -4.59
CA ASP A 78 -5.77 8.21 -5.81
C ASP A 78 -4.25 8.31 -5.57
N LYS A 79 -3.68 7.27 -4.94
CA LYS A 79 -2.23 7.13 -4.75
C LYS A 79 -1.69 5.94 -5.51
N GLU A 80 -0.41 6.00 -5.85
CA GLU A 80 0.29 4.81 -6.30
C GLU A 80 0.42 3.82 -5.13
N ILE A 81 0.16 2.56 -5.42
CA ILE A 81 0.37 1.44 -4.53
C ILE A 81 1.71 0.83 -4.88
N LYS A 82 2.59 0.75 -3.88
CA LYS A 82 3.89 0.13 -4.05
C LYS A 82 3.73 -1.37 -3.82
N LEU A 83 3.86 -2.15 -4.88
CA LEU A 83 3.84 -3.61 -4.84
C LEU A 83 5.28 -4.14 -4.82
N SER A 84 5.59 -4.96 -3.82
CA SER A 84 6.85 -5.69 -3.70
C SER A 84 6.63 -7.14 -4.10
N VAL A 85 7.43 -7.64 -5.04
CA VAL A 85 7.51 -9.06 -5.38
C VAL A 85 8.92 -9.53 -5.08
N SER A 86 9.06 -10.53 -4.21
CA SER A 86 10.37 -11.02 -3.81
C SER A 86 10.50 -12.53 -4.00
N HIS A 87 11.73 -12.97 -4.27
CA HIS A 87 12.09 -14.37 -4.40
C HIS A 87 13.36 -14.64 -3.60
N ALA A 88 13.37 -15.74 -2.85
CA ALA A 88 14.55 -16.21 -2.12
C ALA A 88 14.97 -17.57 -2.66
N GLY A 89 16.16 -17.64 -3.26
CA GLY A 89 16.67 -18.84 -3.93
C GLY A 89 18.19 -18.90 -3.95
N ARG A 90 18.74 -19.91 -4.64
CA ARG A 90 20.20 -20.01 -4.85
C ARG A 90 20.67 -19.21 -6.06
N PHE A 91 19.81 -19.13 -7.07
CA PHE A 91 20.10 -18.52 -8.38
C PHE A 91 19.04 -17.47 -8.68
N SER A 92 19.38 -16.53 -9.57
CA SER A 92 18.45 -15.50 -10.01
C SER A 92 17.25 -16.11 -10.72
N PHE A 93 16.07 -15.62 -10.37
CA PHE A 93 14.79 -15.98 -10.92
C PHE A 93 14.07 -14.75 -11.49
N LEU A 94 14.07 -13.64 -10.75
CA LEU A 94 13.38 -12.41 -11.15
C LEU A 94 14.17 -11.65 -12.22
N LYS A 95 15.49 -11.55 -12.07
CA LYS A 95 16.32 -10.73 -12.95
C LYS A 95 16.13 -11.08 -14.43
N GLY A 96 15.78 -10.08 -15.24
CA GLY A 96 15.61 -10.20 -16.69
C GLY A 96 14.30 -10.88 -17.14
N LYS A 97 13.36 -11.10 -16.22
CA LYS A 97 12.01 -11.58 -16.54
C LYS A 97 11.02 -10.43 -16.55
N ASP A 98 10.12 -10.46 -17.52
CA ASP A 98 8.96 -9.57 -17.54
C ASP A 98 7.94 -9.99 -16.49
N LEU A 99 7.15 -9.02 -16.03
CA LEU A 99 6.15 -9.18 -15.00
C LEU A 99 4.84 -8.54 -15.45
N ASP A 100 3.76 -9.28 -15.32
CA ASP A 100 2.42 -8.80 -15.56
C ASP A 100 1.40 -9.50 -14.65
N LEU A 101 0.26 -8.83 -14.45
CA LEU A 101 -0.91 -9.39 -13.76
C LEU A 101 -2.03 -9.59 -14.76
N GLU A 102 -2.47 -10.82 -14.92
CA GLU A 102 -3.65 -11.17 -15.69
C GLU A 102 -4.86 -11.29 -14.76
N THR A 103 -5.95 -10.65 -15.16
CA THR A 103 -7.26 -10.73 -14.51
C THR A 103 -8.33 -10.96 -15.56
N GLU A 104 -9.55 -11.31 -15.16
CA GLU A 104 -10.68 -11.36 -16.10
C GLU A 104 -10.99 -10.01 -16.78
N GLN A 105 -10.50 -8.89 -16.22
CA GLN A 105 -10.70 -7.53 -16.74
C GLN A 105 -9.57 -7.06 -17.67
N GLY A 106 -8.58 -7.91 -17.93
CA GLY A 106 -7.42 -7.62 -18.77
C GLY A 106 -6.10 -7.75 -18.03
N ASN A 107 -5.03 -7.35 -18.72
CA ASN A 107 -3.65 -7.47 -18.27
C ASN A 107 -3.11 -6.12 -17.76
N ILE A 108 -2.40 -6.14 -16.64
CA ILE A 108 -1.73 -4.99 -16.03
C ILE A 108 -0.21 -5.19 -16.17
N ASN A 109 0.44 -4.27 -16.89
CA ASN A 109 1.88 -4.31 -17.11
C ASN A 109 2.64 -3.82 -15.87
N LEU A 110 3.55 -4.63 -15.33
CA LEU A 110 4.34 -4.32 -14.13
C LEU A 110 5.84 -4.17 -14.43
N ASN A 111 6.20 -3.81 -15.67
CA ASN A 111 7.59 -3.68 -16.13
C ASN A 111 8.25 -2.34 -15.81
N GLN A 112 7.50 -1.34 -15.38
CA GLN A 112 8.06 -0.14 -14.76
C GLN A 112 8.34 -0.41 -13.27
N ARG A 113 9.56 -0.83 -12.96
CA ARG A 113 9.94 -1.33 -11.64
C ARG A 113 11.41 -1.10 -11.32
N ASP A 114 11.72 -1.08 -10.03
CA ASP A 114 13.07 -1.15 -9.52
C ASP A 114 13.44 -2.58 -9.15
N TYR A 115 14.66 -3.00 -9.51
CA TYR A 115 15.22 -4.30 -9.14
C TYR A 115 16.33 -4.11 -8.10
N SER A 116 16.30 -4.93 -7.06
CA SER A 116 17.38 -5.04 -6.09
C SER A 116 17.61 -6.49 -5.68
N TYR A 117 18.79 -6.77 -5.14
CA TYR A 117 19.10 -8.07 -4.59
C TYR A 117 20.09 -8.00 -3.43
N THR A 118 20.07 -9.04 -2.61
CA THR A 118 21.08 -9.28 -1.57
C THR A 118 21.57 -10.72 -1.68
N TYR A 119 22.83 -10.96 -1.32
CA TYR A 119 23.42 -12.29 -1.35
C TYR A 119 24.14 -12.61 -0.04
N TYR A 120 23.81 -13.76 0.55
CA TYR A 120 24.44 -14.26 1.77
C TYR A 120 25.06 -15.64 1.48
N SER A 121 26.38 -15.72 1.49
CA SER A 121 27.12 -16.97 1.21
C SER A 121 26.91 -18.05 2.28
N THR A 122 26.67 -17.65 3.54
CA THR A 122 26.57 -18.56 4.69
C THR A 122 25.15 -19.03 4.97
N ARG A 123 24.13 -18.31 4.49
CA ARG A 123 22.72 -18.71 4.65
C ARG A 123 22.38 -19.82 3.66
N LYS A 124 21.47 -20.70 4.05
CA LYS A 124 21.02 -21.83 3.22
C LYS A 124 19.73 -21.48 2.48
N ALA A 125 19.64 -21.84 1.21
CA ALA A 125 18.41 -21.75 0.42
C ALA A 125 17.41 -22.87 0.76
N LYS A 126 16.17 -22.75 0.26
CA LYS A 126 15.12 -23.80 0.31
C LYS A 126 15.67 -25.02 -0.48
N GLY A 127 16.26 -25.98 0.25
CA GLY A 127 17.08 -27.08 -0.32
C GLY A 127 18.37 -27.37 0.47
N GLY A 128 18.72 -26.54 1.45
CA GLY A 128 19.80 -26.80 2.40
C GLY A 128 21.22 -26.47 1.92
N THR A 129 21.38 -26.08 0.65
CA THR A 129 22.67 -25.65 0.10
C THR A 129 22.99 -24.21 0.50
N SER A 130 24.25 -23.96 0.89
CA SER A 130 24.74 -22.62 1.26
C SER A 130 24.77 -21.66 0.06
N GLY A 131 24.44 -20.39 0.29
CA GLY A 131 24.25 -19.37 -0.73
C GLY A 131 22.76 -19.07 -0.88
N LEU A 132 22.35 -17.91 -0.35
CA LEU A 132 20.99 -17.38 -0.44
C LEU A 132 21.03 -16.04 -1.19
N LEU A 133 20.46 -16.03 -2.39
CA LEU A 133 20.13 -14.85 -3.16
C LEU A 133 18.68 -14.48 -2.87
N THR A 134 18.46 -13.26 -2.38
CA THR A 134 17.12 -12.67 -2.27
C THR A 134 17.00 -11.56 -3.29
N GLU A 135 16.07 -11.70 -4.22
CA GLU A 135 15.73 -10.70 -5.24
C GLU A 135 14.43 -10.00 -4.88
N GLN A 136 14.30 -8.74 -5.27
CA GLN A 136 13.09 -7.96 -5.07
C GLN A 136 12.84 -7.05 -6.28
N PHE A 137 11.60 -7.08 -6.75
CA PHE A 137 11.02 -6.04 -7.59
C PHE A 137 10.15 -5.11 -6.73
N LEU A 138 10.35 -3.80 -6.89
CA LEU A 138 9.48 -2.76 -6.37
C LEU A 138 8.76 -2.09 -7.54
N ILE A 139 7.44 -2.17 -7.54
CA ILE A 139 6.59 -1.73 -8.64
C ILE A 139 5.63 -0.67 -8.10
N TRP A 140 5.37 0.37 -8.89
CA TRP A 140 4.35 1.37 -8.59
C TRP A 140 3.14 1.11 -9.48
N VAL A 141 2.01 0.80 -8.85
CA VAL A 141 0.76 0.45 -9.53
C VAL A 141 -0.26 1.53 -9.23
N SER A 142 -1.04 1.96 -10.22
CA SER A 142 -2.13 2.90 -9.99
C SER A 142 -3.17 2.29 -9.05
N GLU A 143 -3.80 3.13 -8.20
CA GLU A 143 -4.89 2.68 -7.31
C GLU A 143 -6.00 1.93 -8.07
N ALA A 144 -6.37 2.43 -9.25
CA ALA A 144 -7.39 1.83 -10.09
C ALA A 144 -7.01 0.41 -10.55
N GLU A 145 -5.81 0.22 -11.09
CA GLU A 145 -5.34 -1.11 -11.52
C GLU A 145 -5.14 -2.06 -10.35
N PHE A 146 -4.63 -1.56 -9.22
CA PHE A 146 -4.47 -2.36 -8.01
C PHE A 146 -5.84 -2.83 -7.48
N ILE A 147 -6.87 -1.98 -7.50
CA ILE A 147 -8.24 -2.37 -7.11
C ILE A 147 -8.80 -3.43 -8.05
N LYS A 148 -8.58 -3.31 -9.38
CA LYS A 148 -8.97 -4.34 -10.34
C LYS A 148 -8.35 -5.68 -9.97
N ALA A 149 -7.03 -5.71 -9.76
CA ALA A 149 -6.31 -6.91 -9.34
C ALA A 149 -6.71 -7.42 -7.96
N ALA A 150 -7.06 -6.56 -6.99
CA ALA A 150 -7.43 -6.97 -5.65
C ALA A 150 -8.83 -7.60 -5.59
N ARG A 151 -9.77 -7.11 -6.40
CA ARG A 151 -11.18 -7.52 -6.39
C ARG A 151 -11.54 -8.53 -7.48
N ALA A 152 -10.62 -8.81 -8.40
CA ALA A 152 -10.82 -9.78 -9.46
C ALA A 152 -11.14 -11.18 -8.90
N GLU A 153 -11.99 -11.92 -9.59
CA GLU A 153 -12.29 -13.32 -9.21
C GLU A 153 -11.02 -14.17 -9.35
N LYS A 154 -10.29 -13.98 -10.45
CA LYS A 154 -9.04 -14.68 -10.74
C LYS A 154 -7.94 -13.69 -11.01
N THR A 155 -6.78 -13.95 -10.44
CA THR A 155 -5.60 -13.13 -10.69
C THR A 155 -4.40 -14.03 -10.78
N THR A 156 -3.68 -13.92 -11.90
CA THR A 156 -2.48 -14.71 -12.17
C THR A 156 -1.33 -13.74 -12.40
N MET A 157 -0.26 -13.89 -11.63
CA MET A 157 0.99 -13.16 -11.84
C MET A 157 1.89 -13.97 -12.76
N HIS A 158 2.26 -13.37 -13.90
CA HIS A 158 3.20 -13.96 -14.83
C HIS A 158 4.60 -13.40 -14.60
N ILE A 159 5.59 -14.28 -14.42
CA ILE A 159 7.00 -13.95 -14.30
C ILE A 159 7.75 -14.71 -15.39
N GLY A 160 7.97 -14.06 -16.54
CA GLY A 160 8.36 -14.77 -17.76
C GLY A 160 7.42 -15.93 -18.05
N ASP A 161 7.95 -17.17 -18.07
CA ASP A 161 7.18 -18.37 -18.43
C ASP A 161 6.42 -19.01 -17.24
N TYR A 162 6.39 -18.35 -16.08
CA TYR A 162 5.79 -18.87 -14.85
C TYR A 162 4.49 -18.13 -14.52
N ALA A 163 3.39 -18.87 -14.43
CA ALA A 163 2.08 -18.38 -14.02
C ALA A 163 1.79 -18.77 -12.55
N PHE A 164 1.72 -17.77 -11.68
CA PHE A 164 1.42 -17.90 -10.26
C PHE A 164 -0.02 -17.49 -9.99
N ASP A 165 -0.82 -18.41 -9.47
CA ASP A 165 -2.19 -18.11 -9.08
C ASP A 165 -2.19 -17.35 -7.75
N LEU A 166 -2.82 -16.18 -7.72
CA LEU A 166 -2.99 -15.34 -6.54
C LEU A 166 -4.42 -15.54 -6.02
N SER A 167 -4.55 -16.33 -4.95
CA SER A 167 -5.87 -16.69 -4.43
C SER A 167 -6.62 -15.46 -3.90
N SER A 168 -7.96 -15.51 -3.91
CA SER A 168 -8.77 -14.43 -3.36
C SER A 168 -8.58 -14.24 -1.86
N GLU A 169 -8.32 -15.33 -1.12
CA GLU A 169 -8.05 -15.31 0.33
C GLU A 169 -6.75 -14.57 0.64
N GLU A 170 -5.69 -14.82 -0.13
CA GLU A 170 -4.42 -14.10 0.02
C GLU A 170 -4.54 -12.61 -0.31
N ARG A 171 -5.36 -12.29 -1.33
CA ARG A 171 -5.66 -10.92 -1.76
C ARG A 171 -6.66 -10.21 -0.86
N ASP A 172 -7.22 -10.85 0.17
CA ASP A 172 -8.15 -10.20 1.10
C ASP A 172 -7.51 -8.99 1.79
N SER A 173 -6.23 -9.11 2.15
CA SER A 173 -5.44 -8.00 2.71
C SER A 173 -5.36 -6.79 1.76
N TRP A 174 -5.28 -7.05 0.44
CA TRP A 174 -5.29 -6.00 -0.58
C TRP A 174 -6.66 -5.32 -0.64
N GLN A 175 -7.74 -6.11 -0.60
CA GLN A 175 -9.10 -5.57 -0.60
C GLN A 175 -9.36 -4.72 0.64
N ILE A 176 -8.94 -5.19 1.82
CA ILE A 176 -9.06 -4.44 3.08
C ILE A 176 -8.29 -3.12 3.00
N MET A 177 -7.03 -3.13 2.51
CA MET A 177 -6.23 -1.91 2.39
C MET A 177 -6.89 -0.86 1.48
N MET A 178 -7.62 -1.31 0.45
CA MET A 178 -8.29 -0.42 -0.51
C MET A 178 -9.70 -0.02 -0.11
N ASP A 179 -10.24 -0.59 0.97
CA ASP A 179 -11.57 -0.30 1.47
C ASP A 179 -11.47 0.44 2.81
N LYS A 180 -11.87 1.72 2.80
CA LYS A 180 -11.74 2.57 4.00
C LYS A 180 -12.48 2.01 5.21
N GLU A 181 -13.67 1.45 5.01
CA GLU A 181 -14.51 0.96 6.10
C GLU A 181 -13.90 -0.31 6.69
N ARG A 182 -13.56 -1.29 5.83
CA ARG A 182 -12.90 -2.53 6.27
C ARG A 182 -11.53 -2.26 6.90
N LEU A 183 -10.79 -1.27 6.40
CA LEU A 183 -9.50 -0.89 6.97
C LEU A 183 -9.65 -0.30 8.38
N LEU A 184 -10.69 0.52 8.62
CA LEU A 184 -10.99 1.06 9.96
C LEU A 184 -11.43 -0.05 10.93
N GLU A 185 -12.19 -1.04 10.46
CA GLU A 185 -12.66 -2.15 11.31
C GLU A 185 -11.51 -2.95 11.96
N ILE A 186 -10.38 -3.09 11.27
CA ILE A 186 -9.21 -3.82 11.78
C ILE A 186 -8.26 -2.95 12.63
N MET A 187 -8.47 -1.63 12.65
CA MET A 187 -7.68 -0.70 13.45
C MET A 187 -8.04 -0.83 14.94
N ASP A 188 -7.13 -0.42 15.82
CA ASP A 188 -7.48 -0.29 17.24
C ASP A 188 -8.36 0.96 17.49
N GLU A 189 -8.92 1.09 18.69
CA GLU A 189 -9.89 2.15 19.02
C GLU A 189 -9.32 3.57 18.82
N GLU A 190 -8.06 3.79 19.16
CA GLU A 190 -7.44 5.12 19.00
C GLU A 190 -7.16 5.40 17.52
N GLN A 191 -6.67 4.41 16.77
CA GLN A 191 -6.53 4.51 15.32
C GLN A 191 -7.90 4.76 14.63
N GLN A 192 -8.96 4.06 15.02
CA GLN A 192 -10.31 4.32 14.49
C GLN A 192 -10.76 5.76 14.76
N ARG A 193 -10.46 6.29 15.95
CA ARG A 193 -10.75 7.67 16.30
C ARG A 193 -9.93 8.65 15.43
N GLU A 194 -8.63 8.44 15.31
CA GLU A 194 -7.72 9.31 14.57
C GLU A 194 -7.99 9.29 13.05
N TYR A 195 -8.10 8.12 12.44
CA TYR A 195 -8.25 7.99 10.99
C TYR A 195 -9.71 8.08 10.52
N GLY A 196 -10.67 7.73 11.39
CA GLY A 196 -12.09 7.77 11.09
C GLY A 196 -12.74 9.10 11.46
N LYS A 197 -12.69 9.49 12.75
CA LYS A 197 -13.42 10.65 13.29
C LYS A 197 -12.65 11.96 13.17
N TYR A 198 -11.33 11.94 13.38
CA TYR A 198 -10.48 13.13 13.41
C TYR A 198 -9.29 13.05 12.44
N PRO A 199 -9.54 12.79 11.14
CA PRO A 199 -8.45 12.65 10.18
C PRO A 199 -7.65 13.95 10.08
N HIS A 200 -6.32 13.82 10.20
CA HIS A 200 -5.39 14.95 10.14
C HIS A 200 -4.46 14.82 8.94
N GLY A 201 -4.81 15.49 7.85
CA GLY A 201 -3.95 15.58 6.66
C GLY A 201 -2.75 16.48 6.90
N ASN A 202 -1.65 16.21 6.19
CA ASN A 202 -0.37 16.91 6.38
C ASN A 202 -0.51 18.44 6.30
N SER A 203 -0.10 19.13 7.38
CA SER A 203 -0.26 20.58 7.54
C SER A 203 0.52 21.38 6.50
N LYS A 204 1.72 20.91 6.12
CA LYS A 204 2.56 21.52 5.07
C LYS A 204 1.99 21.33 3.68
N LYS A 205 1.38 20.18 3.38
CA LYS A 205 0.68 19.97 2.09
C LYS A 205 -0.57 20.85 2.00
N LYS A 206 -1.32 21.02 3.10
CA LYS A 206 -2.44 21.95 3.19
C LYS A 206 -1.96 23.40 2.97
N GLU A 207 -0.86 23.80 3.58
CA GLU A 207 -0.27 25.13 3.41
C GLU A 207 0.28 25.36 2.00
N LEU A 208 0.95 24.38 1.40
CA LEU A 208 1.44 24.43 0.02
C LEU A 208 0.28 24.54 -0.98
N ASP A 209 -0.78 23.74 -0.80
CA ASP A 209 -1.99 23.79 -1.63
C ASP A 209 -2.70 25.16 -1.49
N LEU A 210 -2.85 25.66 -0.26
CA LEU A 210 -3.39 27.00 -0.01
C LEU A 210 -2.53 28.10 -0.64
N ARG A 211 -1.20 27.99 -0.57
CA ARG A 211 -0.28 28.94 -1.21
C ARG A 211 -0.37 28.87 -2.73
N LYS A 212 -0.45 27.67 -3.31
CA LYS A 212 -0.64 27.48 -4.76
C LYS A 212 -1.98 28.09 -5.20
N LYS A 213 -3.05 27.84 -4.46
CA LYS A 213 -4.37 28.46 -4.70
C LYS A 213 -4.33 29.98 -4.61
N ARG A 214 -3.62 30.55 -3.62
CA ARG A 214 -3.41 32.01 -3.52
C ARG A 214 -2.65 32.56 -4.71
N MET A 215 -1.53 31.95 -5.11
CA MET A 215 -0.75 32.41 -6.26
C MET A 215 -1.57 32.37 -7.56
N VAL A 216 -2.36 31.31 -7.79
CA VAL A 216 -3.25 31.22 -8.96
C VAL A 216 -4.36 32.27 -8.89
N SER A 217 -4.94 32.51 -7.71
CA SER A 217 -5.97 33.54 -7.51
C SER A 217 -5.43 34.96 -7.69
N GLU A 218 -4.24 35.25 -7.18
CA GLU A 218 -3.56 36.54 -7.31
C GLU A 218 -3.16 36.80 -8.77
N ALA A 219 -2.66 35.78 -9.47
CA ALA A 219 -2.38 35.86 -10.90
C ALA A 219 -3.66 36.08 -11.72
N ALA A 220 -4.75 35.38 -11.40
CA ALA A 220 -6.05 35.57 -12.04
C ALA A 220 -6.61 36.98 -11.78
N GLU A 221 -6.53 37.49 -10.56
CA GLU A 221 -6.98 38.85 -10.22
C GLU A 221 -6.14 39.92 -10.95
N SER A 222 -4.83 39.78 -10.96
CA SER A 222 -3.92 40.69 -11.66
C SER A 222 -4.19 40.71 -13.16
N THR A 223 -4.34 39.53 -13.77
CA THR A 223 -4.63 39.41 -15.21
C THR A 223 -6.02 40.00 -15.52
N TRP A 224 -7.02 39.75 -14.67
CA TRP A 224 -8.37 40.31 -14.85
C TRP A 224 -8.36 41.84 -14.86
N LYS A 225 -7.68 42.49 -13.91
CA LYS A 225 -7.56 43.95 -13.85
C LYS A 225 -6.89 44.56 -15.09
N MET A 226 -6.03 43.81 -15.79
CA MET A 226 -5.42 44.28 -17.04
C MET A 226 -6.41 44.27 -18.21
N ILE A 227 -7.39 43.36 -18.19
CA ILE A 227 -8.27 43.09 -19.33
C ILE A 227 -9.73 43.50 -19.10
N GLU A 228 -10.14 43.88 -17.89
CA GLU A 228 -11.56 44.11 -17.57
C GLU A 228 -12.23 45.22 -18.39
N ASP A 229 -11.43 46.21 -18.80
CA ASP A 229 -11.81 47.31 -19.69
C ASP A 229 -11.36 47.10 -21.15
N SER A 230 -10.78 45.95 -21.47
CA SER A 230 -10.41 45.60 -22.84
C SER A 230 -11.65 45.39 -23.71
N ASN A 231 -11.55 45.80 -24.97
CA ASN A 231 -12.54 45.53 -26.01
C ASN A 231 -12.11 44.37 -26.94
N ASN A 232 -10.99 43.71 -26.63
CA ASN A 232 -10.43 42.64 -27.45
C ASN A 232 -10.95 41.27 -26.96
N PRO A 233 -11.73 40.52 -27.76
CA PRO A 233 -12.30 39.24 -27.32
C PRO A 233 -11.24 38.15 -27.05
N GLU A 234 -10.08 38.23 -27.70
CA GLU A 234 -8.97 37.31 -27.47
C GLU A 234 -8.43 37.37 -26.04
N ASP A 235 -8.45 38.54 -25.41
CA ASP A 235 -7.96 38.74 -24.04
C ASP A 235 -8.80 37.93 -23.03
N PHE A 236 -10.12 37.92 -23.22
CA PHE A 236 -11.05 37.16 -22.38
C PHE A 236 -11.00 35.66 -22.68
N SER A 237 -10.74 35.27 -23.92
CA SER A 237 -10.56 33.86 -24.31
C SER A 237 -9.30 33.28 -23.67
N TYR A 238 -8.18 34.01 -23.75
CA TYR A 238 -6.93 33.66 -23.10
C TYR A 238 -7.08 33.56 -21.58
N PHE A 239 -7.79 34.52 -20.97
CA PHE A 239 -8.07 34.49 -19.53
C PHE A 239 -8.80 33.21 -19.10
N LEU A 240 -9.81 32.78 -19.87
CA LEU A 240 -10.59 31.58 -19.57
C LEU A 240 -9.79 30.28 -19.78
N GLU A 241 -8.84 30.27 -20.71
CA GLU A 241 -7.94 29.14 -20.92
C GLU A 241 -6.97 28.98 -19.73
N GLN A 242 -6.39 30.09 -19.26
CA GLN A 242 -5.41 30.07 -18.18
C GLN A 242 -6.04 29.94 -16.78
N PHE A 243 -7.24 30.49 -16.60
CA PHE A 243 -7.93 30.55 -15.30
C PHE A 243 -9.40 30.11 -15.39
N PRO A 244 -9.68 28.86 -15.82
CA PRO A 244 -11.05 28.39 -16.06
C PRO A 244 -11.94 28.38 -14.82
N ASP A 245 -11.32 28.20 -13.64
CA ASP A 245 -12.01 28.11 -12.34
C ASP A 245 -11.96 29.43 -11.54
N SER A 246 -11.52 30.53 -12.16
CA SER A 246 -11.45 31.84 -11.52
C SER A 246 -12.86 32.41 -11.22
N PRO A 247 -13.04 33.18 -10.13
CA PRO A 247 -14.29 33.91 -9.89
C PRO A 247 -14.64 34.89 -11.01
N TYR A 248 -13.65 35.32 -11.81
CA TYR A 248 -13.84 36.20 -12.96
C TYR A 248 -14.19 35.47 -14.26
N ALA A 249 -14.23 34.13 -14.26
CA ALA A 249 -14.57 33.36 -15.45
C ALA A 249 -16.00 33.63 -15.96
N ILE A 250 -16.95 33.91 -15.07
CA ILE A 250 -18.32 34.27 -15.46
C ILE A 250 -18.35 35.66 -16.14
N PRO A 251 -17.80 36.73 -15.54
CA PRO A 251 -17.62 38.01 -16.21
C PRO A 251 -16.91 37.93 -17.57
N ALA A 252 -15.80 37.18 -17.68
CA ALA A 252 -15.06 37.01 -18.93
C ALA A 252 -15.94 36.39 -20.04
N LYS A 253 -16.73 35.35 -19.70
CA LYS A 253 -17.69 34.74 -20.63
C LYS A 253 -18.81 35.68 -21.07
N LEU A 254 -19.19 36.65 -20.24
CA LEU A 254 -20.19 37.66 -20.60
C LEU A 254 -19.61 38.69 -21.56
N LYS A 255 -18.36 39.13 -21.36
CA LYS A 255 -17.66 40.06 -22.27
C LYS A 255 -17.48 39.49 -23.67
N LEU A 256 -17.27 38.18 -23.81
CA LEU A 256 -17.22 37.49 -25.12
C LEU A 256 -18.55 37.43 -25.88
N LYS A 257 -19.67 37.71 -25.20
CA LYS A 257 -21.02 37.65 -25.77
C LYS A 257 -21.61 39.04 -26.08
N GLN A 258 -20.91 40.10 -25.72
CA GLN A 258 -21.28 41.49 -25.99
C GLN A 258 -20.71 41.93 -27.34
#